data_AF-A0A362X026-F1
#
_entry.id   AF-A0A362X026-F1
#
_cell.length_a   1.000
_cell.length_b   1.000
_cell.length_c   1.000
_cell.angle_alpha   90.00
_cell.angle_beta   90.00
_cell.angle_gamma   90.00
#
_symmetry.space_group_name_H-M   'P 1'
#
loop_
_entity.id
_entity.type
_entity.pdbx_description
1 polymer ?
#
loop_
_entity_poly.entity_id
_entity_poly.type
_entity_poly.pdbx_seq_one_letter_code
_entity_poly.pdbx_strand_id
1 'polypeptide(L)'
;MREVAFIKQNKEKWLSFENAIFNNNFKDPDELASNYIQLINDLAYAQTYYPKSKVITYLNQLAAKAFQKIYKTKRQDTNRIIGFWKTEVPLICYQYRKFIYVAFIIFFAFTFIGAISAANDGEFVRSILGDDYVDMTLENIEAGDPVAVYKSGSNWGSFIGITINNLRVGIIAFVLGVFLGIGTLYIMFKNCIMLGSFQYFFYEKQVFWESVRGIWIHGAMEIFAIVIECAAGLILGASILFPATYSRYTSFKLGAKTGIKILISTFPFTFFAGFLEGFITRYSNTMPNWLSVGIILITLSIISFYYLVYPYKVQKQITQTPVPLTT
;
A
#
# COMPACT_ATOMS: atom_id res chain seq x y z
N MET A 1 -12.29 55.93 11.84
CA MET A 1 -11.93 55.83 13.27
C MET A 1 -10.64 56.63 13.51
N ARG A 2 -10.42 57.24 14.69
CA ARG A 2 -9.12 57.84 15.03
C ARG A 2 -8.15 56.76 15.49
N GLU A 3 -6.85 56.92 15.24
CA GLU A 3 -5.80 55.94 15.60
C GLU A 3 -5.91 55.47 17.06
N VAL A 4 -6.07 56.40 17.99
CA VAL A 4 -6.19 56.11 19.43
C VAL A 4 -7.37 55.19 19.75
N ALA A 5 -8.51 55.37 19.06
CA ALA A 5 -9.69 54.52 19.26
C ALA A 5 -9.49 53.12 18.65
N PHE A 6 -8.82 53.03 17.50
CA PHE A 6 -8.46 51.76 16.87
C PHE A 6 -7.52 50.93 17.75
N ILE A 7 -6.51 51.58 18.33
CA ILE A 7 -5.59 50.93 19.28
C ILE A 7 -6.37 50.47 20.52
N LYS A 8 -7.18 51.35 21.12
CA LYS A 8 -7.93 51.02 22.34
C LYS A 8 -8.86 49.82 22.14
N GLN A 9 -9.49 49.71 20.98
CA GLN A 9 -10.43 48.62 20.67
C GLN A 9 -9.74 47.26 20.48
N ASN A 10 -8.55 47.23 19.87
CA ASN A 10 -7.91 45.97 19.46
C ASN A 10 -6.71 45.56 20.34
N LYS A 11 -6.19 46.45 21.18
CA LYS A 11 -5.02 46.20 22.04
C LYS A 11 -5.14 44.95 22.90
N GLU A 12 -6.29 44.71 23.52
CA GLU A 12 -6.49 43.53 24.37
C GLU A 12 -6.37 42.23 23.58
N LYS A 13 -6.91 42.19 22.35
CA LYS A 13 -6.81 41.04 21.45
C LYS A 13 -5.39 40.79 20.97
N TRP A 14 -4.66 41.85 20.65
CA TRP A 14 -3.25 41.72 20.23
C TRP A 14 -2.39 41.20 21.38
N LEU A 15 -2.59 41.71 22.60
CA LEU A 15 -1.87 41.25 23.79
C LEU A 15 -2.25 39.81 24.18
N SER A 16 -3.53 39.43 24.07
CA SER A 16 -3.94 38.05 24.33
C SER A 16 -3.34 37.09 23.32
N PHE A 17 -3.32 37.46 22.03
CA PHE A 17 -2.71 36.66 20.98
C PHE A 17 -1.19 36.56 21.12
N GLU A 18 -0.53 37.68 21.46
CA GLU A 18 0.90 37.71 21.76
C GLU A 18 1.26 36.79 22.93
N ASN A 19 0.51 36.88 24.05
CA ASN A 19 0.69 35.99 25.20
C ASN A 19 0.44 34.52 24.86
N ALA A 20 -0.56 34.21 24.03
CA ALA A 20 -0.81 32.85 23.55
C ALA A 20 0.37 32.31 22.73
N ILE A 21 0.96 33.14 21.86
CA ILE A 21 2.13 32.80 21.06
C ILE A 21 3.38 32.56 21.91
N PHE A 22 3.65 33.43 22.88
CA PHE A 22 4.82 33.31 23.74
C PHE A 22 4.73 32.10 24.68
N ASN A 23 3.57 31.88 25.31
CA ASN A 23 3.39 30.81 26.30
C ASN A 23 3.00 29.46 25.68
N ASN A 24 2.85 29.39 24.36
CA ASN A 24 2.46 28.18 23.63
C ASN A 24 1.09 27.62 24.09
N ASN A 25 0.22 28.50 24.58
CA ASN A 25 -1.04 28.14 25.23
C ASN A 25 -2.20 28.27 24.22
N PHE A 26 -2.21 27.35 23.24
CA PHE A 26 -3.26 27.28 22.23
C PHE A 26 -4.17 26.10 22.56
N LYS A 27 -5.46 26.37 22.80
CA LYS A 27 -6.46 25.32 23.05
C LYS A 27 -6.86 24.61 21.74
N ASP A 28 -6.87 25.33 20.62
CA ASP A 28 -7.31 24.85 19.31
C ASP A 28 -6.48 25.48 18.15
N PRO A 29 -5.96 24.69 17.19
CA PRO A 29 -5.37 25.20 15.95
C PRO A 29 -6.26 26.13 15.11
N ASP A 30 -7.59 25.96 15.15
CA ASP A 30 -8.53 26.80 14.38
C ASP A 30 -8.69 28.19 15.01
N GLU A 31 -8.60 28.28 16.34
CA GLU A 31 -8.57 29.53 17.10
C GLU A 31 -7.29 30.33 16.78
N LEU A 32 -6.15 29.64 16.67
CA LEU A 32 -4.87 30.22 16.26
C LEU A 32 -4.95 30.83 14.84
N ALA A 33 -5.55 30.11 13.89
CA ALA A 33 -5.71 30.59 12.52
C ALA A 33 -6.66 31.79 12.44
N SER A 34 -7.77 31.76 13.18
CA SER A 34 -8.75 32.85 13.22
C SER A 34 -8.15 34.15 13.79
N ASN A 35 -7.41 34.04 14.90
CA ASN A 35 -6.72 35.18 15.51
C ASN A 35 -5.61 35.74 14.60
N TYR A 36 -4.92 34.87 13.84
CA TYR A 36 -3.93 35.31 12.85
C TYR A 36 -4.57 36.09 11.69
N ILE A 37 -5.69 35.62 11.16
CA ILE A 37 -6.44 36.33 10.11
C ILE A 37 -6.87 37.72 10.61
N GLN A 38 -7.38 37.80 11.84
CA GLN A 38 -7.77 39.07 12.44
C GLN A 38 -6.58 40.04 12.59
N LEU A 39 -5.41 39.54 13.01
CA LEU A 39 -4.19 40.34 13.10
C LEU A 39 -3.73 40.89 11.74
N ILE A 40 -3.82 40.09 10.68
CA ILE A 40 -3.47 40.51 9.31
C ILE A 40 -4.43 41.59 8.81
N ASN A 41 -5.73 41.45 9.11
CA ASN A 41 -6.73 42.46 8.77
C ASN A 41 -6.47 43.80 9.49
N ASP A 42 -6.13 43.74 10.79
CA ASP A 42 -5.77 44.93 11.57
C ASP A 42 -4.49 45.60 11.06
N LEU A 43 -3.49 44.81 10.65
CA LEU A 43 -2.27 45.32 10.03
C LEU A 43 -2.56 46.04 8.71
N ALA A 44 -3.37 45.44 7.83
CA ALA A 44 -3.74 46.03 6.55
C ALA A 44 -4.54 47.34 6.73
N TYR A 45 -5.46 47.36 7.71
CA TYR A 45 -6.19 48.57 8.09
C TYR A 45 -5.23 49.66 8.58
N ALA A 46 -4.28 49.32 9.47
CA ALA A 46 -3.32 50.28 10.00
C ALA A 46 -2.38 50.84 8.91
N GLN A 47 -1.94 50.02 7.96
CA GLN A 47 -1.13 50.45 6.81
C GLN A 47 -1.89 51.44 5.91
N THR A 48 -3.20 51.25 5.75
CA THR A 48 -4.04 52.09 4.88
C THR A 48 -4.35 53.43 5.53
N TYR A 49 -4.77 53.43 6.80
CA TYR A 49 -5.31 54.63 7.46
C TYR A 49 -4.31 55.35 8.37
N TYR A 50 -3.24 54.68 8.83
CA TYR A 50 -2.25 55.24 9.77
C TYR A 50 -0.80 54.96 9.33
N PRO A 51 -0.39 55.32 8.10
CA PRO A 51 0.89 54.88 7.49
C PRO A 51 2.16 55.30 8.24
N LYS A 52 2.08 56.29 9.13
CA LYS A 52 3.21 56.77 9.95
C LYS A 52 3.19 56.23 11.40
N SER A 53 2.26 55.34 11.72
CA SER A 53 2.07 54.82 13.08
C SER A 53 3.09 53.74 13.44
N LYS A 54 3.57 53.76 14.69
CA LYS A 54 4.40 52.70 15.28
C LYS A 54 3.64 51.37 15.45
N VAL A 55 2.30 51.40 15.42
CA VAL A 55 1.45 50.20 15.48
C VAL A 55 1.71 49.27 14.31
N ILE A 56 2.00 49.81 13.12
CA ILE A 56 2.32 48.98 11.95
C ILE A 56 3.52 48.08 12.25
N THR A 57 4.57 48.63 12.86
CA THR A 57 5.77 47.86 13.23
C THR A 57 5.44 46.77 14.24
N TYR A 58 4.64 47.08 15.27
CA TYR A 58 4.22 46.10 16.28
C TYR A 58 3.40 44.96 15.67
N LEU A 59 2.35 45.27 14.90
CA LEU A 59 1.49 44.27 14.28
C LEU A 59 2.24 43.41 13.27
N ASN A 60 3.15 44.02 12.50
CA ASN A 60 3.97 43.29 11.53
C ASN A 60 4.93 42.30 12.24
N GLN A 61 5.57 42.72 13.33
CA GLN A 61 6.43 41.83 14.13
C GLN A 61 5.63 40.70 14.78
N LEU A 62 4.45 40.99 15.32
CA LEU A 62 3.56 39.99 15.90
C LEU A 62 3.10 38.98 14.84
N ALA A 63 2.74 39.46 13.64
CA ALA A 63 2.33 38.62 12.52
C ALA A 63 3.46 37.71 12.02
N ALA A 64 4.69 38.24 11.92
CA ALA A 64 5.86 37.44 11.54
C ALA A 64 6.14 36.31 12.55
N LYS A 65 6.09 36.62 13.86
CA LYS A 65 6.26 35.62 14.93
C LYS A 65 5.13 34.58 14.92
N ALA A 66 3.88 35.02 14.77
CA ALA A 66 2.72 34.15 14.64
C ALA A 66 2.87 33.19 13.46
N PHE A 67 3.27 33.71 12.29
CA PHE A 67 3.47 32.91 11.08
C PHE A 67 4.52 31.82 11.27
N GLN A 68 5.68 32.16 11.85
CA GLN A 68 6.73 31.17 12.16
C GLN A 68 6.21 30.09 13.11
N LYS A 69 5.41 30.46 14.12
CA LYS A 69 4.86 29.52 15.09
C LYS A 69 3.79 28.62 14.48
N ILE A 70 2.84 29.17 13.71
CA ILE A 70 1.80 28.41 12.99
C ILE A 70 2.45 27.40 12.04
N TYR A 71 3.45 27.85 11.27
CA TYR A 71 4.11 26.99 10.30
C TYR A 71 4.97 25.90 10.96
N LYS A 72 5.56 26.17 12.13
CA LYS A 72 6.34 25.18 12.91
C LYS A 72 5.46 24.24 13.74
N THR A 73 4.29 24.70 14.20
CA THR A 73 3.27 23.91 14.93
C THR A 73 2.36 23.13 13.99
N LYS A 74 2.47 23.32 12.66
CA LYS A 74 2.04 22.35 11.66
C LYS A 74 2.93 21.11 11.80
N ARG A 75 2.71 20.37 12.90
CA ARG A 75 3.30 19.08 13.21
C ARG A 75 3.27 18.28 11.91
N GLN A 76 4.44 17.91 11.41
CA GLN A 76 4.50 16.74 10.55
C GLN A 76 3.90 15.61 11.38
N ASP A 77 2.71 15.15 11.01
CA ASP A 77 2.02 14.03 11.64
C ASP A 77 3.01 12.90 11.81
N THR A 78 3.46 12.68 13.05
CA THR A 78 4.38 11.60 13.41
C THR A 78 3.75 10.24 13.10
N ASN A 79 2.44 10.23 12.83
CA ASN A 79 1.65 9.09 12.39
C ASN A 79 1.46 8.98 10.87
N ARG A 80 2.14 9.75 10.01
CA ARG A 80 1.93 9.68 8.56
C ARG A 80 2.17 8.29 7.97
N ILE A 81 3.17 7.58 8.49
CA ILE A 81 3.44 6.17 8.13
C ILE A 81 2.25 5.30 8.56
N ILE A 82 1.82 5.36 9.82
CA ILE A 82 0.69 4.55 10.30
C ILE A 82 -0.60 4.89 9.53
N GLY A 83 -0.87 6.17 9.29
CA GLY A 83 -2.03 6.65 8.53
C GLY A 83 -2.05 6.15 7.08
N PHE A 84 -0.88 5.93 6.47
CA PHE A 84 -0.77 5.35 5.14
C PHE A 84 -1.36 3.94 5.09
N TRP A 85 -0.90 3.02 5.95
CA TRP A 85 -1.41 1.64 5.97
C TRP A 85 -2.78 1.51 6.63
N LYS A 86 -3.11 2.35 7.62
CA LYS A 86 -4.37 2.24 8.39
C LYS A 86 -5.56 2.89 7.69
N THR A 87 -5.34 3.95 6.92
CA THR A 87 -6.43 4.76 6.35
C THR A 87 -6.28 4.94 4.85
N GLU A 88 -5.14 5.44 4.38
CA GLU A 88 -4.97 5.85 2.98
C GLU A 88 -5.06 4.68 2.00
N VAL A 89 -4.29 3.62 2.22
CA VAL A 89 -4.30 2.41 1.38
C VAL A 89 -5.66 1.72 1.41
N PRO A 90 -6.28 1.42 2.57
CA PRO A 90 -7.61 0.82 2.60
C PRO A 90 -8.66 1.62 1.82
N LEU A 91 -8.65 2.95 1.90
CA LEU A 91 -9.59 3.77 1.13
C LEU A 91 -9.33 3.71 -0.38
N ILE A 92 -8.05 3.72 -0.79
CA ILE A 92 -7.67 3.52 -2.19
C ILE A 92 -8.15 2.14 -2.67
N CYS A 93 -7.91 1.08 -1.90
CA CYS A 93 -8.38 -0.27 -2.22
C CYS A 93 -9.90 -0.33 -2.30
N TYR A 94 -10.63 0.37 -1.43
CA TYR A 94 -12.09 0.47 -1.53
C TYR A 94 -12.53 1.17 -2.82
N GLN A 95 -11.90 2.29 -3.17
CA GLN A 95 -12.19 3.05 -4.39
C GLN A 95 -11.97 2.19 -5.65
N TYR A 96 -10.86 1.45 -5.71
CA TYR A 96 -10.44 0.66 -6.87
C TYR A 96 -10.72 -0.85 -6.76
N ARG A 97 -11.54 -1.28 -5.80
CA ARG A 97 -11.84 -2.71 -5.50
C ARG A 97 -12.23 -3.56 -6.70
N LYS A 98 -12.86 -2.97 -7.71
CA LYS A 98 -13.22 -3.69 -8.95
C LYS A 98 -11.97 -4.23 -9.67
N PHE A 99 -10.88 -3.48 -9.69
CA PHE A 99 -9.61 -3.94 -10.27
C PHE A 99 -8.99 -5.08 -9.46
N ILE A 100 -9.13 -5.03 -8.13
CA ILE A 100 -8.70 -6.12 -7.24
C ILE A 100 -9.50 -7.40 -7.55
N TYR A 101 -10.82 -7.31 -7.68
CA TYR A 101 -11.65 -8.46 -8.04
C TYR A 101 -11.36 -9.01 -9.42
N VAL A 102 -11.17 -8.13 -10.41
CA VAL A 102 -10.76 -8.54 -11.76
C VAL A 102 -9.41 -9.25 -11.73
N ALA A 103 -8.43 -8.74 -10.98
CA ALA A 103 -7.14 -9.40 -10.81
C ALA A 103 -7.31 -10.80 -10.20
N PHE A 104 -8.10 -10.97 -9.15
CA PHE A 104 -8.37 -12.31 -8.59
C PHE A 104 -9.05 -13.25 -9.59
N ILE A 105 -10.04 -12.77 -10.35
CA ILE A 105 -10.70 -13.58 -11.39
C ILE A 105 -9.69 -14.05 -12.44
N ILE A 106 -8.84 -13.14 -12.93
CA ILE A 106 -7.81 -13.47 -13.92
C ILE A 106 -6.76 -14.42 -13.33
N PHE A 107 -6.40 -14.25 -12.06
CA PHE A 107 -5.46 -15.11 -11.35
C PHE A 107 -5.97 -16.55 -11.33
N PHE A 108 -7.21 -16.76 -10.88
CA PHE A 108 -7.82 -18.08 -10.87
C PHE A 108 -7.96 -18.64 -12.28
N ALA A 109 -8.42 -17.84 -13.25
CA ALA A 109 -8.57 -18.28 -14.62
C ALA A 109 -7.24 -18.79 -15.21
N PHE A 110 -6.15 -18.03 -15.11
CA PHE A 110 -4.85 -18.46 -15.62
C PHE A 110 -4.26 -19.63 -14.82
N THR A 111 -4.47 -19.69 -13.51
CA THR A 111 -4.02 -20.84 -12.70
C THR A 111 -4.76 -22.11 -13.12
N PHE A 112 -6.07 -22.05 -13.33
CA PHE A 112 -6.85 -23.19 -13.83
C PHE A 112 -6.43 -23.60 -15.24
N ILE A 113 -6.17 -22.64 -16.14
CA ILE A 113 -5.63 -22.96 -17.47
C ILE A 113 -4.32 -23.72 -17.33
N GLY A 114 -3.41 -23.30 -16.45
CA GLY A 114 -2.13 -24.00 -16.23
C GLY A 114 -2.34 -25.43 -15.73
N ALA A 115 -3.21 -25.61 -14.74
CA ALA A 115 -3.50 -26.94 -14.19
C ALA A 115 -4.20 -27.86 -15.21
N ILE A 116 -5.17 -27.36 -15.98
CA ILE A 116 -5.89 -28.13 -16.99
C ILE A 116 -4.95 -28.48 -18.16
N SER A 117 -4.10 -27.56 -18.60
CA SER A 117 -3.13 -27.85 -19.65
C SER A 117 -2.15 -28.94 -19.21
N ALA A 118 -1.63 -28.85 -17.98
CA ALA A 118 -0.78 -29.90 -17.41
C ALA A 118 -1.49 -31.26 -17.27
N ALA A 119 -2.81 -31.25 -17.06
CA ALA A 119 -3.60 -32.48 -16.98
C ALA A 119 -3.81 -33.20 -18.32
N ASN A 120 -3.74 -32.47 -19.43
CA ASN A 120 -4.01 -33.02 -20.75
C ASN A 120 -2.74 -33.32 -21.54
N ASP A 121 -1.60 -32.75 -21.15
CA ASP A 121 -0.33 -32.89 -21.87
C ASP A 121 0.85 -32.91 -20.89
N GLY A 122 1.54 -34.05 -20.82
CA GLY A 122 2.73 -34.20 -19.97
C GLY A 122 3.94 -33.38 -20.42
N GLU A 123 4.04 -33.05 -21.72
CA GLU A 123 5.10 -32.17 -22.23
C GLU A 123 4.87 -30.70 -21.82
N PHE A 124 3.60 -30.32 -21.58
CA PHE A 124 3.25 -28.97 -21.17
C PHE A 124 3.96 -28.56 -19.87
N VAL A 125 4.05 -29.46 -18.89
CA VAL A 125 4.73 -29.18 -17.61
C VAL A 125 6.19 -28.81 -17.84
N ARG A 126 6.91 -29.58 -18.68
CA ARG A 126 8.31 -29.31 -19.03
C ARG A 126 8.45 -28.01 -19.84
N SER A 127 7.51 -27.70 -20.72
CA SER A 127 7.53 -26.43 -21.47
C SER A 127 7.42 -25.18 -20.58
N ILE A 128 6.74 -25.31 -19.44
CA ILE A 128 6.49 -24.20 -18.50
C ILE A 128 7.56 -24.14 -17.40
N LEU A 129 7.93 -25.27 -16.81
CA LEU A 129 8.86 -25.35 -15.68
C LEU A 129 10.33 -25.53 -16.13
N GLY A 130 10.56 -26.07 -17.33
CA GLY A 130 11.87 -26.47 -17.83
C GLY A 130 12.25 -27.89 -17.40
N ASP A 131 13.04 -28.56 -18.23
CA ASP A 131 13.49 -29.94 -18.00
C ASP A 131 14.28 -30.07 -16.69
N ASP A 132 15.25 -29.18 -16.47
CA ASP A 132 16.09 -29.19 -15.27
C ASP A 132 15.26 -29.14 -13.97
N TYR A 133 14.21 -28.32 -13.94
CA TYR A 133 13.36 -28.18 -12.76
C TYR A 133 12.50 -29.41 -12.53
N VAL A 134 11.94 -29.98 -13.60
CA VAL A 134 11.15 -31.22 -13.53
C VAL A 134 12.01 -32.38 -13.07
N ASP A 135 13.19 -32.55 -13.66
CA ASP A 135 14.12 -33.64 -13.33
C ASP A 135 14.59 -33.55 -11.88
N MET A 136 15.04 -32.37 -11.44
CA MET A 136 15.37 -32.11 -10.03
C MET A 136 14.18 -32.44 -9.10
N THR A 137 12.95 -32.09 -9.50
CA THR A 137 11.78 -32.36 -8.66
C THR A 137 11.46 -33.85 -8.59
N LEU A 138 11.61 -34.60 -9.68
CA LEU A 138 11.47 -36.05 -9.70
C LEU A 138 12.50 -36.73 -8.79
N GLU A 139 13.77 -36.32 -8.89
CA GLU A 139 14.84 -36.80 -8.00
C GLU A 139 14.54 -36.53 -6.52
N ASN A 140 14.03 -35.34 -6.21
CA ASN A 140 13.61 -34.98 -4.85
C ASN A 140 12.43 -35.83 -4.34
N ILE A 141 11.47 -36.15 -5.21
CA ILE A 141 10.35 -37.04 -4.88
C ILE A 141 10.86 -38.45 -4.60
N GLU A 142 11.76 -38.98 -5.43
CA GLU A 142 12.39 -40.29 -5.23
C GLU A 142 13.21 -40.36 -3.93
N ALA A 143 13.86 -39.26 -3.56
CA ALA A 143 14.56 -39.10 -2.30
C ALA A 143 13.64 -38.91 -1.07
N GLY A 144 12.31 -38.85 -1.27
CA GLY A 144 11.32 -38.70 -0.20
C GLY A 144 11.14 -37.27 0.32
N ASP A 145 11.63 -36.26 -0.39
CA ASP A 145 11.53 -34.85 -0.02
C ASP A 145 11.10 -33.97 -1.21
N PRO A 146 9.83 -34.04 -1.65
CA PRO A 146 9.36 -33.40 -2.90
C PRO A 146 9.60 -31.89 -2.99
N VAL A 147 9.78 -31.22 -1.85
CA VAL A 147 9.94 -29.77 -1.72
C VAL A 147 11.35 -29.39 -1.25
N ALA A 148 12.34 -30.27 -1.46
CA ALA A 148 13.73 -30.02 -1.10
C ALA A 148 14.35 -28.78 -1.77
N VAL A 149 13.81 -28.34 -2.92
CA VAL A 149 14.23 -27.12 -3.61
C VAL A 149 14.23 -25.90 -2.68
N TYR A 150 13.25 -25.78 -1.79
CA TYR A 150 13.13 -24.68 -0.82
C TYR A 150 14.11 -24.78 0.35
N LYS A 151 14.81 -25.91 0.49
CA LYS A 151 15.78 -26.18 1.57
C LYS A 151 17.22 -25.87 1.17
N SER A 152 17.47 -25.66 -0.12
CA SER A 152 18.78 -25.34 -0.65
C SER A 152 19.29 -23.98 -0.17
N GLY A 153 20.60 -23.85 0.01
CA GLY A 153 21.24 -22.61 0.47
C GLY A 153 21.10 -22.32 1.96
N SER A 154 21.37 -21.06 2.34
CA SER A 154 21.27 -20.59 3.73
C SER A 154 19.93 -19.90 3.98
N ASN A 155 19.42 -19.96 5.22
CA ASN A 155 18.16 -19.29 5.60
C ASN A 155 18.12 -17.81 5.20
N TRP A 156 19.23 -17.09 5.44
CA TRP A 156 19.38 -15.69 5.06
C TRP A 156 19.44 -15.50 3.55
N GLY A 157 20.12 -16.41 2.83
CA GLY A 157 20.21 -16.40 1.37
C GLY A 157 18.84 -16.55 0.72
N SER A 158 18.06 -17.57 1.12
CA SER A 158 16.70 -17.79 0.61
C SER A 158 15.80 -16.62 0.96
N PHE A 159 15.83 -16.14 2.22
CA PHE A 159 15.04 -14.98 2.63
C PHE A 159 15.28 -13.74 1.75
N ILE A 160 16.54 -13.33 1.59
CA ILE A 160 16.90 -12.14 0.83
C ILE A 160 16.62 -12.35 -0.67
N GLY A 161 17.02 -13.50 -1.22
CA GLY A 161 16.87 -13.82 -2.63
C GLY A 161 15.40 -13.81 -3.07
N ILE A 162 14.53 -14.47 -2.31
CA ILE A 162 13.10 -14.57 -2.58
C ILE A 162 12.41 -13.24 -2.41
N THR A 163 12.73 -12.51 -1.34
CA THR A 163 12.16 -11.16 -1.12
C THR A 163 12.48 -10.26 -2.30
N ILE A 164 13.74 -10.23 -2.77
CA ILE A 164 14.16 -9.42 -3.92
C ILE A 164 13.48 -9.89 -5.20
N ASN A 165 13.42 -11.21 -5.43
CA ASN A 165 12.79 -11.78 -6.62
C ASN A 165 11.32 -11.36 -6.71
N ASN A 166 10.57 -11.50 -5.63
CA ASN A 166 9.14 -11.23 -5.62
C ASN A 166 8.83 -9.73 -5.68
N LEU A 167 9.63 -8.90 -4.99
CA LEU A 167 9.55 -7.44 -5.18
C LEU A 167 9.83 -7.06 -6.64
N ARG A 168 10.82 -7.70 -7.29
CA ARG A 168 11.14 -7.45 -8.69
C ARG A 168 9.99 -7.85 -9.61
N VAL A 169 9.42 -9.05 -9.44
CA VAL A 169 8.27 -9.52 -10.25
C VAL A 169 7.08 -8.57 -10.08
N GLY A 170 6.77 -8.19 -8.84
CA GLY A 170 5.71 -7.26 -8.50
C GLY A 170 5.85 -5.87 -9.11
N ILE A 171 7.05 -5.29 -8.97
CA ILE A 171 7.39 -3.99 -9.57
C ILE A 171 7.29 -4.06 -11.10
N ILE A 172 7.80 -5.12 -11.72
CA ILE A 172 7.71 -5.31 -13.18
C ILE A 172 6.26 -5.44 -13.61
N ALA A 173 5.46 -6.25 -12.92
CA ALA A 173 4.02 -6.42 -13.20
C ALA A 173 3.29 -5.08 -13.15
N PHE A 174 3.58 -4.25 -12.14
CA PHE A 174 3.02 -2.90 -12.02
C PHE A 174 3.49 -1.98 -13.14
N VAL A 175 4.80 -1.85 -13.37
CA VAL A 175 5.40 -0.91 -14.33
C VAL A 175 4.93 -1.22 -15.75
N LEU A 176 4.88 -2.50 -16.12
CA LEU A 176 4.39 -2.92 -17.43
C LEU A 176 2.90 -2.64 -17.66
N GLY A 177 2.18 -2.21 -16.62
CA GLY A 177 0.82 -1.66 -16.74
C GLY A 177 0.75 -0.42 -17.63
N VAL A 178 1.87 0.31 -17.83
CA VAL A 178 1.95 1.44 -18.77
C VAL A 178 1.57 1.05 -20.20
N PHE A 179 1.78 -0.21 -20.58
CA PHE A 179 1.33 -0.77 -21.86
C PHE A 179 -0.16 -1.15 -21.82
N LEU A 180 -1.00 -0.22 -21.36
CA LEU A 180 -2.46 -0.34 -21.29
C LEU A 180 -2.95 -1.56 -20.47
N GLY A 181 -2.14 -2.02 -19.51
CA GLY A 181 -2.42 -3.21 -18.69
C GLY A 181 -2.02 -4.55 -19.33
N ILE A 182 -1.71 -4.58 -20.64
CA ILE A 182 -1.35 -5.83 -21.35
C ILE A 182 -0.08 -6.44 -20.78
N GLY A 183 0.93 -5.61 -20.50
CA GLY A 183 2.18 -6.08 -19.91
C GLY A 183 2.00 -6.66 -18.50
N THR A 184 1.11 -6.08 -17.69
CA THR A 184 0.71 -6.66 -16.40
C THR A 184 0.06 -8.03 -16.57
N LEU A 185 -0.89 -8.14 -17.51
CA LEU A 185 -1.58 -9.41 -17.80
C LEU A 185 -0.61 -10.50 -18.28
N TYR A 186 0.42 -10.13 -19.05
CA TYR A 186 1.45 -11.07 -19.48
C TYR A 186 2.28 -11.62 -18.33
N ILE A 187 2.72 -10.77 -17.39
CA ILE A 187 3.44 -11.22 -16.20
C ILE A 187 2.53 -12.11 -15.34
N MET A 188 1.29 -11.71 -15.15
CA MET A 188 0.29 -12.47 -14.42
C MET A 188 0.04 -13.84 -15.05
N PHE A 189 -0.12 -13.89 -16.37
CA PHE A 189 -0.28 -15.12 -17.15
C PHE A 189 0.86 -16.09 -16.89
N LYS A 190 2.13 -15.67 -17.05
CA LYS A 190 3.27 -16.55 -16.81
C LYS A 190 3.29 -17.15 -15.41
N ASN A 191 3.14 -16.31 -14.39
CA ASN A 191 3.23 -16.76 -13.00
C ASN A 191 2.05 -17.68 -12.61
N CYS A 192 0.84 -17.38 -13.09
CA CYS A 192 -0.34 -18.19 -12.77
C CYS A 192 -0.34 -19.53 -13.51
N ILE A 193 0.04 -19.55 -14.80
CA ILE A 193 0.19 -20.79 -15.57
C ILE A 193 1.25 -21.69 -14.93
N MET A 194 2.39 -21.11 -14.55
CA MET A 194 3.45 -21.80 -13.82
C MET A 194 2.93 -22.41 -12.51
N LEU A 195 2.23 -21.62 -11.68
CA LEU A 195 1.65 -22.10 -10.43
C LEU A 195 0.66 -23.25 -10.66
N GLY A 196 -0.25 -23.13 -11.63
CA GLY A 196 -1.24 -24.16 -11.95
C GLY A 196 -0.60 -25.46 -12.43
N SER A 197 0.36 -25.35 -13.35
CA SER A 197 1.11 -26.50 -13.89
C SER A 197 1.90 -27.20 -12.78
N PHE A 198 2.55 -26.42 -11.92
CA PHE A 198 3.31 -26.93 -10.79
C PHE A 198 2.42 -27.68 -9.78
N GLN A 199 1.29 -27.09 -9.39
CA GLN A 199 0.36 -27.73 -8.44
C GLN A 199 -0.23 -29.03 -9.01
N TYR A 200 -0.57 -29.05 -10.30
CA TYR A 200 -1.06 -30.25 -10.96
C TYR A 200 0.01 -31.34 -11.05
N PHE A 201 1.25 -30.98 -11.39
CA PHE A 201 2.36 -31.93 -11.46
C PHE A 201 2.56 -32.69 -10.13
N PHE A 202 2.51 -31.99 -9.00
CA PHE A 202 2.61 -32.65 -7.68
C PHE A 202 1.38 -33.48 -7.33
N TYR A 203 0.21 -33.10 -7.82
CA TYR A 203 -0.99 -33.92 -7.73
C TYR A 203 -0.84 -35.24 -8.49
N GLU A 204 -0.36 -35.19 -9.73
CA GLU A 204 -0.10 -36.38 -10.56
C GLU A 204 0.94 -37.32 -9.90
N LYS A 205 1.97 -36.76 -9.27
CA LYS A 205 3.00 -37.51 -8.54
C LYS A 205 2.60 -37.94 -7.11
N GLN A 206 1.33 -37.78 -6.74
CA GLN A 206 0.78 -38.19 -5.43
C GLN A 206 1.45 -37.52 -4.21
N VAL A 207 2.05 -36.34 -4.41
CA VAL A 207 2.75 -35.53 -3.38
C VAL A 207 2.15 -34.13 -3.26
N PHE A 208 0.86 -34.01 -3.57
CA PHE A 208 0.14 -32.73 -3.57
C PHE A 208 0.19 -32.05 -2.20
N TRP A 209 0.08 -32.82 -1.11
CA TRP A 209 -0.01 -32.23 0.22
C TRP A 209 1.34 -31.69 0.72
N GLU A 210 2.44 -32.31 0.31
CA GLU A 210 3.81 -31.83 0.49
C GLU A 210 3.99 -30.52 -0.26
N SER A 211 3.53 -30.45 -1.52
CA SER A 211 3.52 -29.22 -2.32
C SER A 211 2.73 -28.10 -1.66
N VAL A 212 1.52 -28.41 -1.16
CA VAL A 212 0.67 -27.42 -0.52
C VAL A 212 1.38 -26.81 0.69
N ARG A 213 2.01 -27.65 1.52
CA ARG A 213 2.77 -27.19 2.70
C ARG A 213 4.05 -26.46 2.30
N GLY A 214 4.77 -26.93 1.30
CA GLY A 214 6.00 -26.29 0.82
C GLY A 214 5.75 -24.91 0.24
N ILE A 215 4.69 -24.73 -0.55
CA ILE A 215 4.40 -23.46 -1.22
C ILE A 215 3.64 -22.52 -0.30
N TRP A 216 2.49 -22.93 0.22
CA TRP A 216 1.52 -21.96 0.71
C TRP A 216 1.90 -21.36 2.07
N ILE A 217 2.88 -21.91 2.79
CA ILE A 217 3.41 -21.33 4.03
C ILE A 217 3.88 -19.89 3.77
N HIS A 218 4.71 -19.67 2.74
CA HIS A 218 5.15 -18.34 2.32
C HIS A 218 4.27 -17.78 1.18
N GLY A 219 3.89 -18.65 0.24
CA GLY A 219 3.17 -18.33 -0.99
C GLY A 219 1.82 -17.67 -0.75
N ALA A 220 1.15 -17.93 0.38
CA ALA A 220 -0.12 -17.28 0.69
C ALA A 220 -0.03 -15.73 0.72
N MET A 221 1.06 -15.18 1.26
CA MET A 221 1.27 -13.72 1.27
C MET A 221 1.87 -13.21 -0.03
N GLU A 222 2.83 -13.94 -0.59
CA GLU A 222 3.52 -13.55 -1.81
C GLU A 222 2.60 -13.55 -3.04
N ILE A 223 1.93 -14.67 -3.31
CA ILE A 223 1.06 -14.81 -4.48
C ILE A 223 -0.07 -13.78 -4.40
N PHE A 224 -0.64 -13.60 -3.21
CA PHE A 224 -1.67 -12.59 -2.99
C PHE A 224 -1.12 -11.17 -3.21
N ALA A 225 0.08 -10.86 -2.71
CA ALA A 225 0.74 -9.57 -2.97
C ALA A 225 0.92 -9.32 -4.47
N ILE A 226 1.40 -10.30 -5.24
CA ILE A 226 1.56 -10.21 -6.70
C ILE A 226 0.21 -9.94 -7.39
N VAL A 227 -0.88 -10.57 -6.95
CA VAL A 227 -2.22 -10.29 -7.50
C VAL A 227 -2.65 -8.84 -7.23
N ILE A 228 -2.34 -8.29 -6.04
CA ILE A 228 -2.62 -6.89 -5.71
C ILE A 228 -1.74 -5.93 -6.54
N GLU A 229 -0.48 -6.27 -6.79
CA GLU A 229 0.42 -5.51 -7.65
C GLU A 229 -0.03 -5.53 -9.11
N CYS A 230 -0.58 -6.66 -9.57
CA CYS A 230 -1.24 -6.75 -10.87
C CYS A 230 -2.49 -5.85 -10.93
N ALA A 231 -3.31 -5.81 -9.87
CA ALA A 231 -4.42 -4.86 -9.81
C ALA A 231 -3.94 -3.41 -9.92
N ALA A 232 -2.82 -3.06 -9.27
CA ALA A 232 -2.18 -1.75 -9.41
C ALA A 232 -1.71 -1.45 -10.84
N GLY A 233 -1.14 -2.45 -11.53
CA GLY A 233 -0.74 -2.35 -12.94
C GLY A 233 -1.94 -2.15 -13.89
N LEU A 234 -3.05 -2.84 -13.63
CA LEU A 234 -4.30 -2.66 -14.37
C LEU A 234 -4.90 -1.26 -14.13
N ILE A 235 -4.84 -0.73 -12.91
CA ILE A 235 -5.24 0.66 -12.60
C ILE A 235 -4.39 1.66 -13.40
N LEU A 236 -3.08 1.43 -13.48
CA LEU A 236 -2.17 2.26 -14.27
C LEU A 236 -2.56 2.25 -15.75
N GLY A 237 -2.77 1.07 -16.34
CA GLY A 237 -3.19 0.93 -17.74
C GLY A 237 -4.56 1.58 -18.02
N ALA A 238 -5.52 1.34 -17.13
CA ALA A 238 -6.86 1.92 -17.24
C ALA A 238 -6.84 3.45 -17.15
N SER A 239 -5.93 4.04 -16.37
CA SER A 239 -5.82 5.50 -16.28
C SER A 239 -5.39 6.17 -17.59
N ILE A 240 -4.71 5.43 -18.48
CA ILE A 240 -4.31 5.89 -19.82
C ILE A 240 -5.49 5.76 -20.80
N LEU A 241 -6.23 4.64 -20.72
CA LEU A 241 -7.35 4.32 -21.59
C LEU A 241 -8.60 5.16 -21.29
N PHE A 242 -8.91 5.34 -20.00
CA PHE A 242 -10.17 5.89 -19.52
C PHE A 242 -9.92 7.10 -18.59
N PRO A 243 -9.56 8.28 -19.14
CA PRO A 243 -9.17 9.43 -18.35
C PRO A 243 -10.34 10.19 -17.69
N ALA A 244 -11.58 9.75 -17.92
CA ALA A 244 -12.81 10.44 -17.51
C ALA A 244 -12.77 11.92 -17.96
N THR A 245 -12.92 12.87 -17.03
CA THR A 245 -12.91 14.32 -17.29
C THR A 245 -11.51 14.94 -17.26
N TYR A 246 -10.47 14.17 -16.93
CA TYR A 246 -9.09 14.65 -16.88
C TYR A 246 -8.42 14.59 -18.26
N SER A 247 -7.35 15.38 -18.43
CA SER A 247 -6.40 15.13 -19.53
C SER A 247 -5.74 13.75 -19.35
N ARG A 248 -5.33 13.09 -20.44
CA ARG A 248 -4.66 11.79 -20.37
C ARG A 248 -3.41 11.82 -19.48
N TYR A 249 -2.62 12.90 -19.56
CA TYR A 249 -1.43 13.07 -18.73
C TYR A 249 -1.78 13.19 -17.24
N THR A 250 -2.79 14.01 -16.90
CA THR A 250 -3.26 14.16 -15.51
C THR A 250 -3.82 12.85 -14.98
N SER A 251 -4.63 12.14 -15.78
CA SER A 251 -5.18 10.83 -15.41
C SER A 251 -4.07 9.82 -15.16
N PHE A 252 -3.09 9.72 -16.06
CA PHE A 252 -1.92 8.87 -15.89
C PHE A 252 -1.15 9.19 -14.61
N LYS A 253 -0.90 10.46 -14.31
CA LYS A 253 -0.21 10.88 -13.07
C LYS A 253 -0.98 10.45 -11.81
N LEU A 254 -2.31 10.56 -11.83
CA LEU A 254 -3.17 10.10 -10.73
C LEU A 254 -3.19 8.57 -10.61
N GLY A 255 -3.26 7.86 -11.74
CA GLY A 255 -3.18 6.40 -11.81
C GLY A 255 -1.85 5.88 -11.29
N ALA A 256 -0.74 6.45 -11.73
CA ALA A 256 0.61 6.11 -11.26
C ALA A 256 0.77 6.36 -9.76
N LYS A 257 0.34 7.52 -9.26
CA LYS A 257 0.39 7.82 -7.82
C LYS A 257 -0.45 6.84 -7.01
N THR A 258 -1.63 6.47 -7.50
CA THR A 258 -2.50 5.47 -6.85
C THR A 258 -1.86 4.09 -6.85
N GLY A 259 -1.38 3.63 -8.00
CA GLY A 259 -0.78 2.31 -8.16
C GLY A 259 0.51 2.15 -7.35
N ILE A 260 1.36 3.17 -7.28
CA ILE A 260 2.57 3.16 -6.43
C ILE A 260 2.22 2.96 -4.95
N LYS A 261 1.14 3.57 -4.46
CA LYS A 261 0.73 3.39 -3.06
C LYS A 261 0.26 1.96 -2.78
N ILE A 262 -0.52 1.38 -3.71
CA ILE A 262 -0.94 -0.02 -3.61
C ILE A 262 0.29 -0.95 -3.65
N LEU A 263 1.21 -0.74 -4.58
CA LEU A 263 2.48 -1.48 -4.68
C LEU A 263 3.31 -1.38 -3.40
N ILE A 264 3.55 -0.18 -2.86
CA ILE A 264 4.33 -0.04 -1.61
C ILE A 264 3.62 -0.73 -0.44
N SER A 265 2.29 -0.79 -0.45
CA SER A 265 1.54 -1.45 0.62
C SER A 265 1.71 -2.97 0.67
N THR A 266 2.14 -3.62 -0.41
CA THR A 266 2.41 -5.06 -0.46
C THR A 266 3.78 -5.44 0.11
N PHE A 267 4.74 -4.52 0.12
CA PHE A 267 6.13 -4.82 0.49
C PHE A 267 6.31 -5.48 1.86
N PRO A 268 5.59 -5.08 2.93
CA PRO A 268 5.67 -5.79 4.20
C PRO A 268 5.27 -7.26 4.08
N PHE A 269 4.23 -7.56 3.31
CA PHE A 269 3.77 -8.94 3.09
C PHE A 269 4.78 -9.76 2.30
N THR A 270 5.39 -9.19 1.26
CA THR A 270 6.45 -9.85 0.49
C THR A 270 7.69 -10.13 1.34
N PHE A 271 8.07 -9.20 2.22
CA PHE A 271 9.15 -9.39 3.18
C PHE A 271 8.82 -10.51 4.18
N PHE A 272 7.61 -10.52 4.75
CA PHE A 272 7.19 -11.61 5.63
C PHE A 272 7.11 -12.95 4.89
N ALA A 273 6.71 -12.98 3.62
CA ALA A 273 6.71 -14.20 2.81
C ALA A 273 8.13 -14.74 2.64
N GLY A 274 9.10 -13.91 2.25
CA GLY A 274 10.50 -14.33 2.18
C GLY A 274 11.03 -14.83 3.53
N PHE A 275 10.64 -14.19 4.64
CA PHE A 275 11.03 -14.65 5.98
C PHE A 275 10.46 -16.04 6.27
N LEU A 276 9.19 -16.26 5.95
CA LEU A 276 8.55 -17.58 6.08
C LEU A 276 9.23 -18.62 5.18
N GLU A 277 9.71 -18.25 4.00
CA GLU A 277 10.45 -19.17 3.15
C GLU A 277 11.80 -19.56 3.77
N GLY A 278 12.64 -18.56 4.06
CA GLY A 278 14.00 -18.79 4.54
C GLY A 278 14.07 -19.46 5.92
N PHE A 279 13.08 -19.24 6.79
CA PHE A 279 13.13 -19.72 8.17
C PHE A 279 12.08 -20.79 8.53
N ILE A 280 10.95 -20.89 7.83
CA ILE A 280 9.85 -21.79 8.21
C ILE A 280 9.61 -22.88 7.17
N THR A 281 9.50 -22.52 5.90
CA THR A 281 9.14 -23.43 4.79
C THR A 281 10.10 -24.60 4.66
N ARG A 282 11.37 -24.40 5.02
CA ARG A 282 12.39 -25.45 5.06
C ARG A 282 12.04 -26.63 5.98
N TYR A 283 11.18 -26.41 6.96
CA TYR A 283 10.68 -27.43 7.90
C TYR A 283 9.31 -27.99 7.50
N SER A 284 8.76 -27.63 6.34
CA SER A 284 7.42 -28.05 5.89
C SER A 284 7.18 -29.56 5.93
N ASN A 285 8.19 -30.37 5.60
CA ASN A 285 8.09 -31.83 5.60
C ASN A 285 8.24 -32.49 6.98
N THR A 286 8.86 -31.82 7.95
CA THR A 286 9.00 -32.34 9.33
C THR A 286 7.99 -31.75 10.30
N MET A 287 7.39 -30.61 9.94
CA MET A 287 6.42 -29.90 10.75
C MET A 287 5.05 -30.60 10.75
N PRO A 288 4.37 -30.69 11.90
CA PRO A 288 3.03 -31.26 11.96
C PRO A 288 2.04 -30.54 11.04
N ASN A 289 1.10 -31.29 10.45
CA ASN A 289 0.10 -30.78 9.50
C ASN A 289 -0.73 -29.63 10.08
N TRP A 290 -1.14 -29.71 11.34
CA TRP A 290 -1.94 -28.64 11.96
C TRP A 290 -1.17 -27.32 12.05
N LEU A 291 0.17 -27.36 12.22
CA LEU A 291 0.98 -26.16 12.35
C LEU A 291 1.23 -25.52 10.97
N SER A 292 1.53 -26.31 9.93
CA SER A 292 1.62 -25.81 8.55
C SER A 292 0.31 -25.17 8.11
N VAL A 293 -0.81 -25.88 8.28
CA VAL A 293 -2.15 -25.38 7.93
C VAL A 293 -2.50 -24.14 8.74
N GLY A 294 -2.18 -24.11 10.04
CA GLY A 294 -2.39 -22.94 10.89
C GLY A 294 -1.65 -21.70 10.37
N ILE A 295 -0.38 -21.84 9.99
CA ILE A 295 0.41 -20.74 9.42
C ILE A 295 -0.21 -20.25 8.11
N ILE A 296 -0.54 -21.16 7.19
CA ILE A 296 -1.17 -20.83 5.90
C ILE A 296 -2.47 -20.05 6.11
N LEU A 297 -3.36 -20.55 6.99
CA LEU A 297 -4.65 -19.92 7.24
C LEU A 297 -4.48 -18.55 7.91
N ILE A 298 -3.55 -18.40 8.84
CA ILE A 298 -3.28 -17.11 9.51
C ILE A 298 -2.76 -16.09 8.51
N THR A 299 -1.74 -16.43 7.72
CA THR A 299 -1.11 -15.51 6.78
C THR A 299 -2.09 -15.09 5.68
N LEU A 300 -2.83 -16.06 5.12
CA LEU A 300 -3.89 -15.81 4.14
C LEU A 300 -5.01 -14.94 4.73
N SER A 301 -5.43 -15.21 5.97
CA SER A 301 -6.48 -14.43 6.64
C SER A 301 -6.06 -12.99 6.87
N ILE A 302 -4.81 -12.74 7.30
CA ILE A 302 -4.31 -11.38 7.55
C ILE A 302 -4.32 -10.57 6.25
N ILE A 303 -3.73 -11.09 5.17
CA ILE A 303 -3.63 -10.34 3.91
C ILE A 303 -5.01 -10.19 3.23
N SER A 304 -5.84 -11.24 3.25
CA SER A 304 -7.21 -11.19 2.74
C SER A 304 -8.06 -10.18 3.51
N PHE A 305 -7.96 -10.18 4.85
CA PHE A 305 -8.64 -9.18 5.66
C PHE A 305 -8.20 -7.78 5.29
N TYR A 306 -6.89 -7.53 5.15
CA TYR A 306 -6.36 -6.20 4.86
C TYR A 306 -6.81 -5.62 3.51
N TYR A 307 -6.85 -6.42 2.44
CA TYR A 307 -7.21 -5.93 1.10
C TYR A 307 -8.68 -6.10 0.72
N LEU A 308 -9.40 -7.07 1.31
CA LEU A 308 -10.77 -7.40 0.89
C LEU A 308 -11.83 -6.95 1.90
N VAL A 309 -11.52 -6.93 3.20
CA VAL A 309 -12.51 -6.67 4.26
C VAL A 309 -12.29 -5.31 4.94
N TYR A 310 -11.06 -5.01 5.33
CA TYR A 310 -10.70 -3.78 6.03
C TYR A 310 -11.04 -2.49 5.26
N PRO A 311 -10.89 -2.41 3.93
CA PRO A 311 -11.29 -1.24 3.13
C PRO A 311 -12.74 -0.81 3.38
N TYR A 312 -13.65 -1.78 3.46
CA TYR A 312 -15.08 -1.53 3.74
C TYR A 312 -15.31 -1.02 5.15
N LYS A 313 -14.59 -1.56 6.14
CA LYS A 313 -14.67 -1.10 7.54
C LYS A 313 -14.23 0.34 7.67
N VAL A 314 -13.08 0.70 7.07
CA VAL A 314 -12.55 2.07 7.10
C VAL A 314 -13.49 3.04 6.39
N GLN A 315 -13.97 2.71 5.19
CA GLN A 315 -14.93 3.54 4.48
C GLN A 315 -16.21 3.80 5.30
N LYS A 316 -16.74 2.75 5.94
CA LYS A 316 -17.94 2.88 6.79
C LYS A 316 -17.71 3.81 7.98
N GLN A 317 -16.57 3.68 8.66
CA GLN A 317 -16.22 4.54 9.80
C GLN A 317 -16.16 6.03 9.41
N ILE A 318 -15.53 6.34 8.27
CA ILE A 318 -15.44 7.72 7.77
C ILE A 318 -16.82 8.26 7.39
N THR A 319 -17.66 7.45 6.75
CA THR A 319 -19.01 7.87 6.33
C THR A 319 -19.96 8.07 7.53
N GLN A 320 -19.73 7.39 8.65
CA GLN A 320 -20.59 7.44 9.84
C GLN A 320 -20.18 8.50 10.86
N THR A 321 -18.99 9.10 10.75
CA THR A 321 -18.57 10.18 11.66
C THR A 321 -19.28 11.48 11.23
N PRO A 322 -20.22 12.03 12.03
CA PRO A 322 -20.85 13.29 11.68
C PRO A 322 -19.80 14.40 11.71
N VAL A 323 -19.78 15.24 10.67
CA VAL A 323 -19.07 16.53 10.75
C VAL A 323 -19.76 17.32 11.86
N PRO A 324 -19.06 17.78 12.92
CA PRO A 324 -19.66 18.68 13.89
C PRO A 324 -20.15 19.91 13.12
N LEU A 325 -21.46 20.14 13.12
CA LEU A 325 -22.01 21.42 12.69
C LEU A 325 -21.51 22.45 13.69
N THR A 326 -20.43 23.16 13.34
CA THR A 326 -20.04 24.39 14.03
C THR A 326 -21.16 25.40 13.79
N THR A 327 -22.03 25.57 14.77
CA THR A 327 -23.03 26.65 14.88
C THR A 327 -22.39 27.93 15.39
#